data_AF-A0A949WWB5-F1
#
_entry.id   AF-A0A949WWB5-F1
#
_cell.length_a   1.000
_cell.length_b   1.000
_cell.length_c   1.000
_cell.angle_alpha   90.00
_cell.angle_beta   90.00
_cell.angle_gamma   90.00
#
_symmetry.space_group_name_H-M   'P 1'
#
loop_
_entity.id
_entity.type
_entity.pdbx_description
1 polymer ?
#
loop_
_entity_poly.entity_id
_entity_poly.type
_entity_poly.pdbx_seq_one_letter_code
_entity_poly.pdbx_strand_id
1 'polypeptide(L)'
;MSKDTETVIKEFDEAVNMTVKQLESWLKTEESKSVGQKDDGDDESKGHKSGKHIIDILEKKKDDYTDDDISHMRKVVSYVHRHCAQKPDGDIEDTPWRYSLMNWGHDPIK
;
A
#
# COMPACT_ATOMS: atom_id res chain seq x y z
N MET A 1 -14.37 -8.11 17.30
CA MET A 1 -14.26 -6.67 17.60
C MET A 1 -13.46 -6.04 16.49
N SER A 2 -14.02 -5.12 15.73
CA SER A 2 -13.24 -4.30 14.81
C SER A 2 -12.24 -3.46 15.62
N LYS A 3 -10.99 -3.33 15.15
CA LYS A 3 -10.03 -2.42 15.77
C LYS A 3 -10.59 -1.00 15.76
N ASP A 4 -10.40 -0.28 16.85
CA ASP A 4 -10.73 1.13 16.94
C ASP A 4 -9.92 1.95 15.92
N THR A 5 -10.44 3.11 15.57
CA THR A 5 -9.86 3.97 14.52
C THR A 5 -8.44 4.42 14.86
N GLU A 6 -8.12 4.68 16.13
CA GLU A 6 -6.78 5.15 16.50
C GLU A 6 -5.74 4.04 16.32
N THR A 7 -6.07 2.82 16.72
CA THR A 7 -5.22 1.64 16.48
C THR A 7 -4.97 1.42 14.99
N VAL A 8 -6.00 1.59 14.15
CA VAL A 8 -5.86 1.42 12.69
C VAL A 8 -4.93 2.47 12.08
N ILE A 9 -5.09 3.74 12.48
CA ILE A 9 -4.22 4.82 11.99
C ILE A 9 -2.77 4.56 12.38
N LYS A 10 -2.54 4.19 13.64
CA LYS A 10 -1.19 3.86 14.12
C LYS A 10 -0.56 2.70 13.33
N GLU A 11 -1.30 1.60 13.14
CA GLU A 11 -0.80 0.45 12.38
C GLU A 11 -0.57 0.80 10.90
N PHE A 12 -1.38 1.69 10.33
CA PHE A 12 -1.18 2.19 8.97
C PHE A 12 0.12 2.99 8.85
N ASP A 13 0.37 3.91 9.80
CA ASP A 13 1.61 4.69 9.85
C ASP A 13 2.84 3.80 10.04
N GLU A 14 2.71 2.66 10.73
CA GLU A 14 3.77 1.65 10.87
C GLU A 14 3.95 0.81 9.59
N ALA A 15 2.87 0.50 8.88
CA ALA A 15 2.89 -0.33 7.68
C ALA A 15 3.37 0.44 6.44
N VAL A 16 3.00 1.70 6.29
CA VAL A 16 3.37 2.54 5.13
C VAL A 16 4.67 3.28 5.43
N ASN A 17 5.78 2.76 4.90
CA ASN A 17 7.11 3.31 5.13
C ASN A 17 7.64 4.17 3.97
N MET A 18 6.91 4.26 2.85
CA MET A 18 7.25 5.12 1.72
C MET A 18 6.64 6.52 1.89
N THR A 19 7.44 7.56 1.59
CA THR A 19 6.90 8.94 1.56
C THR A 19 6.01 9.15 0.33
N VAL A 20 5.14 10.17 0.36
CA VAL A 20 4.32 10.58 -0.81
C VAL A 20 5.16 10.65 -2.08
N LYS A 21 6.27 11.39 -2.06
CA LYS A 21 7.15 11.54 -3.24
C LYS A 21 7.73 10.22 -3.75
N GLN A 22 8.08 9.31 -2.85
CA GLN A 22 8.61 7.99 -3.22
C GLN A 22 7.52 7.16 -3.88
N LEU A 23 6.32 7.12 -3.28
CA LEU A 23 5.20 6.37 -3.79
C LEU A 23 4.70 6.94 -5.13
N GLU A 24 4.61 8.26 -5.27
CA GLU A 24 4.27 8.93 -6.54
C GLU A 24 5.26 8.59 -7.65
N SER A 25 6.56 8.58 -7.33
CA SER A 25 7.61 8.24 -8.30
C SER A 25 7.53 6.78 -8.70
N TRP A 26 7.29 5.91 -7.72
CA TRP A 26 7.10 4.47 -7.94
C TRP A 26 5.87 4.18 -8.81
N LEU A 27 4.71 4.77 -8.53
CA LEU A 27 3.47 4.49 -9.28
C LEU A 27 3.53 4.90 -10.76
N LYS A 28 4.50 5.73 -11.15
CA LYS A 28 4.72 6.13 -12.54
C LYS A 28 5.49 5.09 -13.35
N THR A 29 6.17 4.15 -12.70
CA THR A 29 7.02 3.15 -13.37
C THR A 29 6.19 2.07 -14.07
N GLU A 30 6.80 1.38 -15.04
CA GLU A 30 6.15 0.26 -15.72
C GLU A 30 6.07 -0.97 -14.81
N GLU A 31 7.07 -1.15 -13.95
CA GLU A 31 7.12 -2.19 -12.93
C GLU A 31 5.90 -2.11 -12.02
N SER A 32 5.60 -0.91 -11.51
CA SER A 32 4.43 -0.66 -10.67
C SER A 32 3.11 -0.99 -11.38
N LYS A 33 2.98 -0.63 -12.67
CA LYS A 33 1.77 -0.89 -13.48
C LYS A 33 1.63 -2.36 -13.88
N SER A 34 2.73 -3.11 -13.90
CA SER A 34 2.78 -4.51 -14.35
C SER A 34 2.37 -5.53 -13.28
N VAL A 35 2.36 -5.15 -12.00
CA VAL A 35 2.11 -6.07 -10.88
C VAL A 35 0.74 -5.91 -10.23
N GLY A 36 0.27 -7.00 -9.63
CA GLY A 36 -0.97 -7.07 -8.86
C GLY A 36 -2.18 -7.56 -9.64
N GLN A 37 -3.28 -7.80 -8.92
CA GLN A 37 -4.53 -8.27 -9.51
C GLN A 37 -5.30 -7.12 -10.17
N LYS A 38 -5.76 -7.34 -11.41
CA LYS A 38 -6.73 -6.47 -12.11
C LYS A 38 -8.11 -7.13 -12.07
N ASP A 39 -9.16 -6.33 -12.00
CA ASP A 39 -10.52 -6.81 -12.26
C ASP A 39 -10.80 -6.78 -13.78
N ASP A 40 -11.79 -7.53 -14.24
CA ASP A 40 -12.11 -7.60 -15.67
C ASP A 40 -12.53 -6.22 -16.20
N GLY A 41 -11.79 -5.72 -17.20
CA GLY A 41 -12.02 -4.40 -17.81
C GLY A 41 -11.30 -3.24 -17.14
N ASP A 42 -10.50 -3.47 -16.09
CA ASP A 42 -9.66 -2.45 -15.48
C ASP A 42 -8.27 -2.34 -16.13
N ASP A 43 -7.83 -1.10 -16.38
CA ASP A 43 -6.49 -0.83 -16.88
C ASP A 43 -5.41 -0.94 -15.77
N GLU A 44 -5.80 -0.69 -14.51
CA GLU A 44 -4.91 -0.60 -13.36
C GLU A 44 -5.18 -1.71 -12.33
N SER A 45 -4.11 -2.19 -11.68
CA SER A 45 -4.25 -3.20 -10.62
C SER A 45 -4.82 -2.61 -9.33
N LYS A 46 -5.43 -3.47 -8.50
CA LYS A 46 -5.93 -3.09 -7.16
C LYS A 46 -4.85 -2.46 -6.30
N GLY A 47 -3.61 -2.95 -6.41
CA GLY A 47 -2.48 -2.39 -5.69
C GLY A 47 -2.12 -1.01 -6.21
N HIS A 48 -2.04 -0.82 -7.53
CA HIS A 48 -1.72 0.47 -8.12
C HIS A 48 -2.77 1.55 -7.76
N LYS A 49 -4.05 1.20 -7.83
CA LYS A 49 -5.16 2.05 -7.36
C LYS A 49 -5.05 2.35 -5.86
N SER A 50 -4.68 1.36 -5.05
CA SER A 50 -4.47 1.54 -3.61
C SER A 50 -3.32 2.51 -3.32
N GLY A 51 -2.21 2.43 -4.04
CA GLY A 51 -1.10 3.38 -3.90
C GLY A 51 -1.51 4.83 -4.12
N LYS A 52 -2.39 5.10 -5.08
CA LYS A 52 -2.94 6.45 -5.30
C LYS A 52 -3.78 6.92 -4.11
N HIS A 53 -4.65 6.06 -3.59
CA HIS A 53 -5.45 6.40 -2.40
C HIS A 53 -4.57 6.58 -1.15
N ILE A 54 -3.48 5.81 -1.00
CA ILE A 54 -2.50 6.01 0.08
C ILE A 54 -1.87 7.41 -0.02
N ILE A 55 -1.51 7.88 -1.22
CA ILE A 55 -1.02 9.25 -1.41
C ILE A 55 -2.06 10.27 -0.92
N ASP A 56 -3.31 10.15 -1.35
CA ASP A 56 -4.39 11.05 -0.92
C ASP A 56 -4.57 11.06 0.61
N ILE A 57 -4.41 9.90 1.26
CA ILE A 57 -4.48 9.76 2.72
C ILE A 57 -3.29 10.44 3.41
N LEU A 58 -2.07 10.24 2.89
CA LEU A 58 -0.85 10.81 3.48
C LEU A 58 -0.79 12.35 3.39
N GLU A 59 -1.52 12.94 2.45
CA GLU A 59 -1.64 14.41 2.31
C GLU A 59 -2.73 15.03 3.20
N LYS A 60 -3.66 14.22 3.71
CA LYS A 60 -4.72 14.66 4.63
C LYS A 60 -4.19 14.79 6.06
N LYS A 61 -4.86 15.65 6.85
CA LYS A 61 -4.68 15.66 8.30
C LYS A 61 -5.56 14.58 8.94
N LYS A 62 -5.17 14.12 10.14
CA LYS A 62 -5.90 13.08 10.87
C LYS A 62 -7.39 13.40 11.08
N ASP A 63 -7.72 14.66 11.32
CA ASP A 63 -9.09 15.12 11.54
C ASP A 63 -9.95 15.15 10.26
N ASP A 64 -9.31 15.05 9.08
CA ASP A 64 -9.95 15.07 7.76
C ASP A 64 -10.19 13.65 7.21
N TYR A 65 -9.83 12.60 7.97
CA TYR A 65 -10.04 11.22 7.53
C TYR A 65 -11.52 10.84 7.50
N THR A 66 -11.93 10.27 6.38
CA THR A 66 -13.28 9.73 6.17
C THR A 66 -13.35 8.26 6.61
N ASP A 67 -14.57 7.73 6.82
CA ASP A 67 -14.76 6.31 7.10
C ASP A 67 -14.17 5.41 6.00
N ASP A 68 -14.20 5.87 4.74
CA ASP A 68 -13.60 5.19 3.60
C ASP A 68 -12.07 5.17 3.69
N ASP A 69 -11.45 6.27 4.15
CA ASP A 69 -10.01 6.32 4.40
C ASP A 69 -9.62 5.32 5.50
N ILE A 70 -10.35 5.29 6.63
CA ILE A 70 -10.07 4.35 7.72
C ILE A 70 -10.31 2.90 7.26
N SER A 71 -11.32 2.65 6.45
CA SER A 71 -11.57 1.34 5.84
C SER A 71 -10.40 0.92 4.92
N HIS A 72 -9.90 1.85 4.11
CA HIS A 72 -8.74 1.63 3.25
C HIS A 72 -7.48 1.34 4.06
N MET A 73 -7.20 2.11 5.12
CA MET A 73 -6.08 1.88 6.03
C MET A 73 -6.08 0.45 6.59
N ARG A 74 -7.25 -0.06 7.05
CA ARG A 74 -7.38 -1.46 7.52
C ARG A 74 -6.99 -2.46 6.44
N LYS A 75 -7.38 -2.19 5.19
CA LYS A 75 -7.06 -3.04 4.04
C LYS A 75 -5.56 -3.02 3.76
N VAL A 76 -4.93 -1.86 3.80
CA VAL A 76 -3.48 -1.69 3.61
C VAL A 76 -2.70 -2.45 4.66
N VAL A 77 -2.99 -2.23 5.94
CA VAL A 77 -2.33 -2.95 7.07
C VAL A 77 -2.46 -4.46 6.89
N SER A 78 -3.68 -4.94 6.62
CA SER A 78 -3.94 -6.37 6.43
C SER A 78 -3.18 -6.95 5.24
N TYR A 79 -3.08 -6.20 4.14
CA TYR A 79 -2.37 -6.61 2.95
C TYR A 79 -0.86 -6.69 3.21
N VAL A 80 -0.27 -5.60 3.72
CA VAL A 80 1.17 -5.51 4.01
C VAL A 80 1.60 -6.62 4.96
N HIS A 81 0.93 -6.80 6.10
CA HIS A 81 1.30 -7.85 7.06
C HIS A 81 1.24 -9.25 6.46
N ARG A 82 0.18 -9.56 5.69
CA ARG A 82 0.04 -10.89 5.06
C ARG A 82 1.08 -11.10 3.97
N HIS A 83 1.37 -10.10 3.14
CA HIS A 83 2.36 -10.24 2.07
C HIS A 83 3.79 -10.29 2.62
N CYS A 84 4.10 -9.53 3.66
CA CYS A 84 5.40 -9.62 4.36
C CYS A 84 5.61 -11.01 4.99
N ALA A 85 4.57 -11.63 5.55
CA ALA A 85 4.64 -13.01 6.05
C ALA A 85 4.88 -14.06 4.95
N GLN A 86 4.66 -13.71 3.68
CA GLN A 86 4.87 -14.55 2.50
C GLN A 86 6.17 -14.20 1.78
N LYS A 87 7.15 -13.60 2.48
CA LYS A 87 8.44 -13.21 1.91
C LYS A 87 9.10 -14.41 1.20
N PRO A 88 9.46 -14.28 -0.09
CA PRO A 88 10.18 -15.33 -0.79
C PRO A 88 11.62 -15.46 -0.30
N ASP A 89 12.19 -16.65 -0.45
CA ASP A 89 13.60 -16.89 -0.17
C ASP A 89 14.49 -16.25 -1.25
N GLY A 90 15.71 -15.86 -0.84
CA GLY A 90 16.72 -15.29 -1.75
C GLY A 90 16.67 -13.77 -1.84
N ASP A 91 17.17 -13.25 -2.96
CA ASP A 91 17.17 -11.81 -3.25
C ASP A 91 15.77 -11.35 -3.65
N ILE A 92 15.34 -10.25 -3.03
CA ILE A 92 14.00 -9.70 -3.17
C ILE A 92 13.98 -8.35 -3.89
N GLU A 93 15.16 -7.80 -4.24
CA GLU A 93 15.30 -6.43 -4.73
C GLU A 93 14.43 -6.15 -5.96
N ASP A 94 14.52 -6.99 -7.00
CA ASP A 94 13.80 -6.79 -8.26
C ASP A 94 12.72 -7.86 -8.48
N THR A 95 11.80 -7.97 -7.52
CA THR A 95 10.77 -9.03 -7.54
C THR A 95 9.35 -8.49 -7.62
N PRO A 96 8.42 -9.20 -8.30
CA PRO A 96 7.00 -8.86 -8.28
C PRO A 96 6.41 -8.79 -6.86
N TRP A 97 6.96 -9.57 -5.92
CA TRP A 97 6.57 -9.52 -4.51
C TRP A 97 6.87 -8.16 -3.87
N ARG A 98 8.10 -7.66 -4.01
CA ARG A 98 8.50 -6.34 -3.51
C ARG A 98 7.70 -5.25 -4.21
N TYR A 99 7.63 -5.29 -5.53
CA TYR A 99 6.92 -4.30 -6.34
C TYR A 99 5.43 -4.22 -5.96
N SER A 100 4.81 -5.35 -5.67
CA SER A 100 3.45 -5.38 -5.16
C SER A 100 3.35 -4.73 -3.79
N LEU A 101 4.26 -4.97 -2.85
CA LEU A 101 4.28 -4.26 -1.56
C LEU A 101 4.48 -2.74 -1.72
N MET A 102 5.33 -2.32 -2.67
CA MET A 102 5.58 -0.90 -2.94
C MET A 102 4.34 -0.20 -3.51
N ASN A 103 3.51 -0.90 -4.31
CA ASN A 103 2.20 -0.39 -4.71
C ASN A 103 1.26 -0.12 -3.52
N TRP A 104 1.51 -0.77 -2.38
CA TRP A 104 0.78 -0.57 -1.13
C TRP A 104 1.55 0.31 -0.13
N GLY A 105 2.52 1.09 -0.60
CA GLY A 105 3.26 2.06 0.21
C GLY A 105 4.32 1.46 1.15
N HIS A 106 4.62 0.17 1.01
CA HIS A 106 5.62 -0.52 1.82
C HIS A 106 6.81 -0.99 0.97
N ASP A 107 8.00 -0.49 1.25
CA ASP A 107 9.24 -1.00 0.68
C ASP A 107 9.98 -1.86 1.73
N PRO A 108 10.05 -3.19 1.57
CA PRO A 108 10.65 -4.10 2.54
C PRO A 108 12.19 -4.04 2.61
N ILE A 109 12.84 -3.25 1.74
CA ILE A 109 14.30 -3.03 1.81
C ILE A 109 14.67 -1.62 2.31
N LYS A 110 13.71 -0.89 2.88
CA LYS A 110 13.91 0.42 3.50
C LYS A 110 14.22 0.31 4.99
#